data_AF-K5ZSW6-F1
#
_entry.id   AF-K5ZSW6-F1
#
_cell.length_a   1.000
_cell.length_b   1.000
_cell.length_c   1.000
_cell.angle_alpha   90.00
_cell.angle_beta   90.00
_cell.angle_gamma   90.00
#
_symmetry.space_group_name_H-M   'P 1'
#
loop_
_entity.id
_entity.type
_entity.pdbx_description
1 polymer ?
#
loop_
_entity_poly.entity_id
_entity_poly.type
_entity_poly.pdbx_seq_one_letter_code
_entity_poly.pdbx_strand_id
1 'polypeptide(L)'
;MKKKDISRLLQRYLAGHQEGKDAYFDADEVDELLDSFEESDDYTYYDEVLALGLRLHPGNPDLQIRQCKSYVYNEDYDSALVLIESIAETDNQDLDMLRLECYVMQDSYDKVIGHVEKLIADKCEYLETLFEYIAPILGDVEMTKEAHDFINRGLMLFPDNLILKDELCYNLEIEGDIKKAIEVCNELIDKNPYSNDYWFTLGRLYSISGDYEKAIEAFDFALTCDDSDEELKILKAYCLYMNENYEKAIEVYNDIATTDETRIRITPLLAECYVKLENYEKAYVLLKEQLKQNNQLEDSSTYINYIRCCVETGRDEEASDVLMQASKLFPKNIRILSLLALTYLENGDEHKAMEATERLFTALDQVEDKQQEDFESLYRAGQYLFMKGDIDKALQYYKKVLEANPEMPYMHLHMAMAYLAKGDMKHFSEHYRQTSPEELLNYLKNAGLSYEGIVERIGSKHIPPEDLVKEFLKNKDNNN
;
A
#
# COMPACT_ATOMS: atom_id res chain seq x y z
N MET A 1 -51.84 0.76 10.49
CA MET A 1 -52.36 1.56 11.61
C MET A 1 -51.23 2.33 12.29
N LYS A 2 -50.10 1.68 12.66
CA LYS A 2 -48.87 2.28 13.22
C LYS A 2 -48.50 3.71 12.77
N LYS A 3 -48.35 4.00 11.46
CA LYS A 3 -47.98 5.37 10.99
C LYS A 3 -48.96 6.49 11.42
N LYS A 4 -50.26 6.19 11.56
CA LYS A 4 -51.24 7.18 12.03
C LYS A 4 -51.14 7.43 13.54
N ASP A 5 -50.69 6.43 14.29
CA ASP A 5 -50.52 6.51 15.74
C ASP A 5 -49.23 7.27 16.08
N ILE A 6 -48.11 6.99 15.39
CA ILE A 6 -46.85 7.74 15.53
C ILE A 6 -47.03 9.23 15.17
N SER A 7 -47.70 9.53 14.05
CA SER A 7 -47.99 10.93 13.67
C SER A 7 -48.81 11.67 14.73
N ARG A 8 -49.69 10.97 15.44
CA ARG A 8 -50.50 11.53 16.53
C ARG A 8 -49.66 11.76 17.79
N LEU A 9 -48.75 10.84 18.13
CA LEU A 9 -47.82 10.99 19.24
C LEU A 9 -46.88 12.18 19.01
N LEU A 10 -46.32 12.30 17.80
CA LEU A 10 -45.44 13.41 17.44
C LEU A 10 -46.18 14.76 17.47
N GLN A 11 -47.40 14.82 16.95
CA GLN A 11 -48.23 16.03 17.06
C GLN A 11 -48.54 16.41 18.51
N ARG A 12 -48.76 15.42 19.39
CA ARG A 12 -48.99 15.65 20.82
C ARG A 12 -47.72 16.20 21.48
N TYR A 13 -46.55 15.67 21.12
CA TYR A 13 -45.26 16.17 21.59
C TYR A 13 -45.05 17.63 21.15
N LEU A 14 -45.17 17.91 19.86
CA LEU A 14 -44.98 19.25 19.28
C LEU A 14 -45.96 20.28 19.86
N ALA A 15 -47.22 19.89 20.09
CA ALA A 15 -48.21 20.76 20.71
C ALA A 15 -47.87 21.12 22.16
N GLY A 16 -47.41 20.14 22.96
CA GLY A 16 -46.94 20.39 24.33
C GLY A 16 -45.70 21.28 24.36
N HIS A 17 -44.73 20.98 23.50
CA HIS A 17 -43.50 21.75 23.36
C HIS A 17 -43.77 23.22 23.00
N GLN A 18 -44.70 23.50 22.07
CA GLN A 18 -45.12 24.86 21.71
C GLN A 18 -45.81 25.61 22.85
N GLU A 19 -46.54 24.91 23.73
CA GLU A 19 -47.18 25.50 24.91
C GLU A 19 -46.24 25.68 26.11
N GLY A 20 -44.98 25.24 26.00
CA GLY A 20 -44.03 25.22 27.12
C GLY A 20 -44.46 24.27 28.24
N LYS A 21 -45.22 23.22 27.92
CA LYS A 21 -45.72 22.22 28.87
C LYS A 21 -45.28 20.83 28.44
N ASP A 22 -44.75 20.05 29.38
CA ASP A 22 -44.50 18.63 29.16
C ASP A 22 -45.85 17.90 29.06
N ALA A 23 -46.19 17.44 27.85
CA ALA A 23 -47.31 16.51 27.68
C ALA A 23 -46.93 15.17 28.31
N TYR A 24 -47.88 14.51 28.99
CA TYR A 24 -47.64 13.19 29.54
C TYR A 24 -47.60 12.15 28.41
N PHE A 25 -46.59 11.29 28.46
CA PHE A 25 -46.44 10.07 27.68
C PHE A 25 -46.19 8.93 28.67
N ASP A 26 -46.78 7.76 28.46
CA ASP A 26 -46.29 6.55 29.12
C ASP A 26 -44.97 6.07 28.47
N ALA A 27 -44.29 5.09 29.08
CA ALA A 27 -42.98 4.66 28.59
C ALA A 27 -43.05 4.06 27.18
N ASP A 28 -44.10 3.27 26.91
CA ASP A 28 -44.32 2.62 25.61
C ASP A 28 -44.56 3.68 24.50
N GLU A 29 -45.32 4.74 24.79
CA GLU A 29 -45.54 5.85 23.84
C GLU A 29 -44.27 6.67 23.58
N VAL A 30 -43.35 6.78 24.54
CA VAL A 30 -42.04 7.41 24.33
C VAL A 30 -41.17 6.49 23.48
N ASP A 31 -41.14 5.20 23.80
CA ASP A 31 -40.34 4.21 23.08
C ASP A 31 -40.78 4.10 21.61
N GLU A 32 -42.09 4.05 21.34
CA GLU A 32 -42.66 4.09 19.98
C GLU A 32 -42.25 5.34 19.19
N LEU A 33 -42.07 6.49 19.87
CA LEU A 33 -41.60 7.71 19.23
C LEU A 33 -40.11 7.63 18.88
N LEU A 34 -39.28 7.17 19.81
CA LEU A 34 -37.84 7.02 19.61
C LEU A 34 -37.53 5.99 18.52
N ASP A 35 -38.22 4.84 18.53
CA ASP A 35 -38.17 3.84 17.45
C ASP A 35 -38.48 4.46 16.09
N SER A 36 -39.49 5.32 16.02
CA SER A 36 -39.87 5.95 14.75
C SER A 36 -38.82 6.90 14.21
N PHE A 37 -38.04 7.55 15.08
CA PHE A 37 -36.93 8.42 14.70
C PHE A 37 -35.76 7.59 14.16
N GLU A 38 -35.42 6.49 14.83
CA GLU A 38 -34.39 5.55 14.38
C GLU A 38 -34.77 4.90 13.03
N GLU A 39 -36.01 4.43 12.88
CA GLU A 39 -36.51 3.85 11.62
C GLU A 39 -36.51 4.84 10.45
N SER A 40 -36.62 6.14 10.74
CA SER A 40 -36.69 7.19 9.71
C SER A 40 -35.39 7.97 9.51
N ASP A 41 -34.36 7.66 10.29
CA ASP A 41 -33.09 8.39 10.32
C ASP A 41 -33.27 9.90 10.59
N ASP A 42 -34.33 10.26 11.34
CA ASP A 42 -34.67 11.65 11.68
C ASP A 42 -34.53 11.88 13.20
N TYR A 43 -33.33 12.30 13.60
CA TYR A 43 -32.99 12.55 15.00
C TYR A 43 -33.37 13.96 15.49
N THR A 44 -34.14 14.75 14.72
CA THR A 44 -34.42 16.17 15.02
C THR A 44 -34.93 16.41 16.45
N TYR A 45 -35.77 15.50 16.98
CA TYR A 45 -36.35 15.60 18.32
C TYR A 45 -35.94 14.45 19.25
N TYR A 46 -34.99 13.60 18.83
CA TYR A 46 -34.68 12.36 19.54
C TYR A 46 -34.22 12.63 20.97
N ASP A 47 -33.19 13.47 21.16
CA ASP A 47 -32.63 13.77 22.47
C ASP A 47 -33.64 14.46 23.40
N GLU A 48 -34.49 15.34 22.85
CA GLU A 48 -35.52 16.04 23.63
C GLU A 48 -36.62 15.09 24.11
N VAL A 49 -37.05 14.16 23.23
CA VAL A 49 -38.06 13.14 23.55
C VAL A 49 -37.49 12.12 24.53
N LEU A 50 -36.23 11.70 24.35
CA LEU A 50 -35.54 10.81 25.29
C LEU A 50 -35.40 11.47 26.67
N ALA A 51 -34.98 12.74 26.72
CA ALA A 51 -34.88 13.49 27.96
C ALA A 51 -36.25 13.69 28.64
N LEU A 52 -37.32 13.90 27.86
CA LEU A 52 -38.69 13.92 28.39
C LEU A 52 -39.07 12.55 28.98
N GLY A 53 -38.80 11.47 28.25
CA GLY A 53 -39.04 10.10 28.67
C GLY A 53 -38.36 9.76 29.99
N LEU A 54 -37.07 10.05 30.10
CA LEU A 54 -36.29 9.82 31.32
C LEU A 54 -36.74 10.69 32.50
N ARG A 55 -37.24 11.91 32.26
CA ARG A 55 -37.85 12.73 33.31
C ARG A 55 -39.16 12.14 33.82
N LEU A 56 -39.96 11.55 32.94
CA LEU A 56 -41.26 10.95 33.29
C LEU A 56 -41.10 9.54 33.90
N HIS A 57 -40.15 8.77 33.38
CA HIS A 57 -39.93 7.35 33.69
C HIS A 57 -38.43 7.07 33.96
N PRO A 58 -37.84 7.65 35.02
CA PRO A 58 -36.38 7.61 35.25
C PRO A 58 -35.79 6.22 35.54
N GLY A 59 -36.62 5.22 35.79
CA GLY A 59 -36.19 3.84 36.04
C GLY A 59 -36.64 2.85 34.96
N ASN A 60 -37.05 3.33 33.78
CA ASN A 60 -37.34 2.46 32.64
C ASN A 60 -36.00 2.03 31.99
N PRO A 61 -35.67 0.72 31.95
CA PRO A 61 -34.40 0.24 31.42
C PRO A 61 -34.17 0.58 29.95
N ASP A 62 -35.19 0.46 29.09
CA ASP A 62 -35.06 0.69 27.65
C ASP A 62 -34.67 2.15 27.34
N LEU A 63 -35.31 3.11 28.03
CA LEU A 63 -34.96 4.53 27.93
C LEU A 63 -33.54 4.80 28.48
N GLN A 64 -33.14 4.13 29.57
CA GLN A 64 -31.78 4.27 30.11
C GLN A 64 -30.72 3.66 29.16
N ILE A 65 -31.02 2.54 28.48
CA ILE A 65 -30.15 1.93 27.46
C ILE A 65 -30.00 2.88 26.27
N ARG A 66 -31.08 3.50 25.79
CA ARG A 66 -31.01 4.54 24.74
C ARG A 66 -30.16 5.73 25.16
N GLN A 67 -30.21 6.12 26.44
CA GLN A 67 -29.32 7.14 26.98
C GLN A 67 -27.85 6.69 27.01
N CYS A 68 -27.57 5.43 27.38
CA CYS A 68 -26.22 4.86 27.26
C CYS A 68 -25.71 4.91 25.82
N LYS A 69 -26.54 4.52 24.83
CA LYS A 69 -26.19 4.61 23.40
C LYS A 69 -25.84 6.05 22.99
N SER A 70 -26.63 7.04 23.45
CA SER A 70 -26.33 8.47 23.23
C SER A 70 -25.01 8.89 23.88
N TYR A 71 -24.69 8.42 25.09
CA TYR A 71 -23.40 8.71 25.72
C TYR A 71 -22.23 8.10 24.94
N VAL A 72 -22.33 6.84 24.49
CA VAL A 72 -21.30 6.18 23.67
C VAL A 72 -21.09 6.91 22.35
N TYR A 73 -22.17 7.28 21.65
CA TYR A 73 -22.10 8.05 20.41
C TYR A 73 -21.42 9.42 20.59
N ASN A 74 -21.61 10.05 21.75
CA ASN A 74 -20.97 11.31 22.11
C ASN A 74 -19.58 11.14 22.74
N GLU A 75 -19.02 9.92 22.71
CA GLU A 75 -17.73 9.55 23.30
C GLU A 75 -17.64 9.78 24.83
N ASP A 76 -18.79 9.91 25.51
CA ASP A 76 -18.88 10.07 26.98
C ASP A 76 -18.99 8.68 27.66
N TYR A 77 -17.93 7.89 27.50
CA TYR A 77 -17.87 6.51 27.98
C TYR A 77 -17.98 6.40 29.51
N ASP A 78 -17.49 7.40 30.24
CA ASP A 78 -17.56 7.42 31.70
C ASP A 78 -19.02 7.56 32.19
N SER A 79 -19.79 8.49 31.60
CA SER A 79 -21.21 8.62 31.92
C SER A 79 -22.00 7.39 31.50
N ALA A 80 -21.68 6.80 30.35
CA ALA A 80 -22.28 5.54 29.89
C ALA A 80 -22.07 4.42 30.92
N LEU A 81 -20.83 4.20 31.36
CA LEU A 81 -20.50 3.16 32.34
C LEU A 81 -21.19 3.37 33.69
N VAL A 82 -21.23 4.61 34.19
CA VAL A 82 -21.95 4.94 35.44
C VAL A 82 -23.44 4.64 35.31
N LEU A 83 -24.05 4.97 34.17
CA LEU A 83 -25.46 4.69 33.93
C LEU A 83 -25.71 3.18 33.80
N ILE A 84 -24.87 2.46 33.05
CA ILE A 84 -24.92 1.00 32.91
C ILE A 84 -24.87 0.31 34.28
N GLU A 85 -24.01 0.75 35.21
CA GLU A 85 -23.92 0.19 36.57
C GLU A 85 -25.15 0.49 37.44
N SER A 86 -25.90 1.55 37.13
CA SER A 86 -27.09 1.95 37.88
C SER A 86 -28.37 1.20 37.47
N ILE A 87 -28.38 0.60 36.27
CA ILE A 87 -29.50 -0.17 35.75
C ILE A 87 -29.54 -1.52 36.49
N ALA A 88 -30.69 -1.87 37.07
CA ALA A 88 -30.84 -3.06 37.91
C ALA A 88 -30.85 -4.39 37.13
N GLU A 89 -31.00 -4.32 35.81
CA GLU A 89 -31.02 -5.47 34.92
C GLU A 89 -29.59 -5.97 34.69
N THR A 90 -29.34 -7.23 35.01
CA THR A 90 -27.99 -7.82 35.03
C THR A 90 -27.72 -8.84 33.92
N ASP A 91 -28.73 -9.23 33.16
CA ASP A 91 -28.61 -10.18 32.04
C ASP A 91 -29.30 -9.57 30.81
N ASN A 92 -28.57 -8.66 30.15
CA ASN A 92 -29.09 -7.90 29.03
C ASN A 92 -27.96 -7.69 28.01
N GLN A 93 -28.17 -8.24 26.82
CA GLN A 93 -27.20 -8.22 25.73
C GLN A 93 -26.75 -6.80 25.38
N ASP A 94 -27.69 -5.84 25.27
CA ASP A 94 -27.36 -4.45 24.90
C ASP A 94 -26.46 -3.79 25.95
N LEU A 95 -26.73 -4.01 27.24
CA LEU A 95 -25.90 -3.46 28.32
C LEU A 95 -24.49 -4.05 28.31
N ASP A 96 -24.35 -5.34 28.03
CA ASP A 96 -23.04 -5.99 27.97
C ASP A 96 -22.24 -5.54 26.75
N MET A 97 -22.88 -5.42 25.57
CA MET A 97 -22.23 -4.90 24.36
C MET A 97 -21.77 -3.46 24.55
N LEU A 98 -22.63 -2.57 25.09
CA LEU A 98 -22.27 -1.18 25.38
C LEU A 98 -21.15 -1.07 26.42
N ARG A 99 -21.16 -1.93 27.45
CA ARG A 99 -20.09 -1.95 28.46
C ARG A 99 -18.74 -2.32 27.84
N LEU A 100 -18.73 -3.34 26.99
CA LEU A 100 -17.51 -3.78 26.31
C LEU A 100 -17.01 -2.73 25.32
N GLU A 101 -17.90 -2.12 24.54
CA GLU A 101 -17.56 -1.02 23.64
C GLU A 101 -16.93 0.15 24.41
N CYS A 102 -17.51 0.59 25.52
CA CYS A 102 -16.90 1.60 26.39
C CYS A 102 -15.49 1.18 26.86
N TYR A 103 -15.28 -0.08 27.23
CA TYR A 103 -13.96 -0.54 27.65
C TYR A 103 -12.95 -0.59 26.50
N VAL A 104 -13.38 -0.94 25.29
CA VAL A 104 -12.53 -0.90 24.08
C VAL A 104 -12.15 0.54 23.78
N MET A 105 -13.10 1.47 23.74
CA MET A 105 -12.84 2.89 23.46
C MET A 105 -11.98 3.57 24.53
N GLN A 106 -11.94 3.02 25.74
CA GLN A 106 -11.07 3.45 26.84
C GLN A 106 -9.72 2.71 26.89
N ASP A 107 -9.35 1.94 25.85
CA ASP A 107 -8.11 1.14 25.79
C ASP A 107 -7.93 0.23 27.04
N SER A 108 -9.04 -0.29 27.56
CA SER A 108 -9.11 -1.06 28.81
C SER A 108 -9.40 -2.54 28.52
N TYR A 109 -8.55 -3.18 27.72
CA TYR A 109 -8.74 -4.57 27.28
C TYR A 109 -8.77 -5.61 28.43
N ASP A 110 -8.10 -5.32 29.54
CA ASP A 110 -8.17 -6.13 30.76
C ASP A 110 -9.59 -6.21 31.33
N LYS A 111 -10.35 -5.11 31.26
CA LYS A 111 -11.76 -5.07 31.66
C LYS A 111 -12.66 -5.77 30.66
N VAL A 112 -12.36 -5.67 29.35
CA VAL A 112 -13.06 -6.42 28.29
C VAL A 112 -13.00 -7.91 28.60
N ILE A 113 -11.79 -8.46 28.76
CA ILE A 113 -11.61 -9.88 29.06
C ILE A 113 -12.20 -10.27 30.41
N GLY A 114 -12.00 -9.45 31.45
CA GLY A 114 -12.57 -9.71 32.77
C GLY A 114 -14.10 -9.75 32.78
N HIS A 115 -14.77 -9.03 31.89
CA HIS A 115 -16.23 -9.08 31.73
C HIS A 115 -16.66 -10.28 30.89
N VAL A 116 -16.02 -10.50 29.74
CA VAL A 116 -16.33 -11.65 28.86
C VAL A 116 -16.12 -12.99 29.58
N GLU A 117 -15.09 -13.14 30.41
CA GLU A 117 -14.87 -14.37 31.18
C GLU A 117 -16.00 -14.65 32.18
N LYS A 118 -16.66 -13.61 32.72
CA LYS A 118 -17.86 -13.78 33.56
C LYS A 118 -19.04 -14.26 32.72
N LEU A 119 -19.30 -13.63 31.58
CA LEU A 119 -20.38 -14.03 30.67
C LEU A 119 -20.23 -15.47 30.18
N ILE A 120 -18.99 -15.91 29.91
CA ILE A 120 -18.67 -17.31 29.57
C ILE A 120 -18.96 -18.24 30.75
N ALA A 121 -18.57 -17.85 31.98
CA ALA A 121 -18.82 -18.65 33.18
C ALA A 121 -20.32 -18.79 33.49
N ASP A 122 -21.08 -17.72 33.25
CA ASP A 122 -22.53 -17.65 33.45
C ASP A 122 -23.32 -18.29 32.30
N LYS A 123 -22.63 -18.64 31.19
CA LYS A 123 -23.19 -19.31 30.01
C LYS A 123 -24.27 -18.48 29.32
N CYS A 124 -24.04 -17.18 29.17
CA CYS A 124 -24.93 -16.29 28.44
C CYS A 124 -25.17 -16.77 27.00
N GLU A 125 -26.41 -16.74 26.52
CA GLU A 125 -26.79 -17.30 25.22
C GLU A 125 -26.33 -16.44 24.03
N TYR A 126 -26.08 -15.15 24.25
CA TYR A 126 -25.67 -14.17 23.22
C TYR A 126 -24.14 -14.00 23.08
N LEU A 127 -23.34 -14.93 23.63
CA LEU A 127 -21.88 -14.87 23.53
C LEU A 127 -21.39 -14.81 22.09
N GLU A 128 -22.01 -15.56 21.17
CA GLU A 128 -21.62 -15.55 19.76
C GLU A 128 -21.77 -14.15 19.15
N THR A 129 -22.95 -13.54 19.28
CA THR A 129 -23.23 -12.17 18.81
C THR A 129 -22.34 -11.12 19.48
N LEU A 130 -22.01 -11.30 20.75
CA LEU A 130 -21.09 -10.42 21.46
C LEU A 130 -19.67 -10.48 20.87
N PHE A 131 -19.18 -11.68 20.54
CA PHE A 131 -17.89 -11.83 19.88
C PHE A 131 -17.91 -11.23 18.47
N GLU A 132 -18.97 -11.48 17.70
CA GLU A 132 -19.18 -10.89 16.36
C GLU A 132 -19.22 -9.36 16.39
N TYR A 133 -19.76 -8.76 17.45
CA TYR A 133 -19.87 -7.31 17.60
C TYR A 133 -18.56 -6.63 18.03
N ILE A 134 -17.84 -7.21 19.00
CA ILE A 134 -16.68 -6.56 19.62
C ILE A 134 -15.38 -6.80 18.84
N ALA A 135 -15.23 -7.93 18.14
CA ALA A 135 -14.03 -8.23 17.37
C ALA A 135 -13.71 -7.19 16.28
N PRO A 136 -14.68 -6.76 15.43
CA PRO A 136 -14.43 -5.72 14.43
C PRO A 136 -14.06 -4.37 15.06
N ILE A 137 -14.72 -3.98 16.16
CA ILE A 137 -14.44 -2.71 16.86
C ILE A 137 -12.99 -2.67 17.34
N LEU A 138 -12.47 -3.76 17.92
CA LEU A 138 -11.06 -3.85 18.31
C LEU A 138 -10.10 -3.69 17.12
N GLY A 139 -10.47 -4.20 15.95
CA GLY A 139 -9.73 -4.01 14.70
C GLY A 139 -9.74 -2.55 14.23
N ASP A 140 -10.91 -1.92 14.23
CA ASP A 140 -11.11 -0.53 13.78
C ASP A 140 -10.36 0.50 14.65
N VAL A 141 -10.22 0.23 15.95
CA VAL A 141 -9.42 1.08 16.87
C VAL A 141 -7.93 0.73 16.89
N GLU A 142 -7.46 -0.06 15.92
CA GLU A 142 -6.06 -0.47 15.73
C GLU A 142 -5.47 -1.29 16.90
N MET A 143 -6.31 -1.84 17.80
CA MET A 143 -5.90 -2.74 18.89
C MET A 143 -5.66 -4.16 18.36
N THR A 144 -4.69 -4.29 17.43
CA THR A 144 -4.50 -5.47 16.59
C THR A 144 -4.25 -6.75 17.40
N LYS A 145 -3.46 -6.67 18.48
CA LYS A 145 -3.10 -7.86 19.29
C LYS A 145 -4.26 -8.32 20.17
N GLU A 146 -5.01 -7.35 20.68
CA GLU A 146 -6.20 -7.54 21.48
C GLU A 146 -7.32 -8.12 20.62
N ALA A 147 -7.53 -7.59 19.41
CA ALA A 147 -8.41 -8.19 18.41
C ALA A 147 -8.04 -9.67 18.16
N HIS A 148 -6.75 -9.96 17.93
CA HIS A 148 -6.28 -11.33 17.72
C HIS A 148 -6.61 -12.27 18.90
N ASP A 149 -6.35 -11.85 20.14
CA ASP A 149 -6.69 -12.65 21.33
C ASP A 149 -8.21 -12.84 21.45
N PHE A 150 -8.98 -11.77 21.25
CA PHE A 150 -10.43 -11.78 21.37
C PHE A 150 -11.10 -12.68 20.33
N ILE A 151 -10.67 -12.58 19.07
CA ILE A 151 -11.12 -13.43 17.96
C ILE A 151 -10.83 -14.90 18.24
N ASN A 152 -9.60 -15.23 18.69
CA ASN A 152 -9.25 -16.61 19.01
C ASN A 152 -10.08 -17.19 20.16
N ARG A 153 -10.39 -16.39 21.19
CA ARG A 153 -11.30 -16.81 22.27
C ARG A 153 -12.71 -17.09 21.74
N GLY A 154 -13.22 -16.23 20.85
CA GLY A 154 -14.49 -16.44 20.17
C GLY A 154 -14.49 -17.74 19.35
N LEU A 155 -13.46 -17.97 18.53
CA LEU A 155 -13.32 -19.16 17.69
C LEU A 155 -13.09 -20.45 18.49
N MET A 156 -12.57 -20.38 19.72
CA MET A 156 -12.53 -21.55 20.62
C MET A 156 -13.94 -22.00 21.04
N LEU A 157 -14.89 -21.08 21.15
CA LEU A 157 -16.29 -21.36 21.51
C LEU A 157 -17.16 -21.63 20.27
N PHE A 158 -16.91 -20.88 19.19
CA PHE A 158 -17.68 -20.85 17.95
C PHE A 158 -16.77 -21.09 16.74
N PRO A 159 -16.22 -22.30 16.57
CA PRO A 159 -15.18 -22.58 15.57
C PRO A 159 -15.65 -22.50 14.11
N ASP A 160 -16.96 -22.53 13.86
CA ASP A 160 -17.57 -22.40 12.55
C ASP A 160 -18.10 -20.97 12.27
N ASN A 161 -17.90 -20.01 13.19
CA ASN A 161 -18.38 -18.65 13.03
C ASN A 161 -17.64 -17.94 11.89
N LEU A 162 -18.37 -17.53 10.85
CA LEU A 162 -17.78 -16.96 9.64
C LEU A 162 -17.31 -15.52 9.84
N ILE A 163 -18.01 -14.73 10.65
CA ILE A 163 -17.64 -13.34 10.95
C ILE A 163 -16.31 -13.31 11.69
N LEU A 164 -16.13 -14.14 12.72
CA LEU A 164 -14.88 -14.23 13.45
C LEU A 164 -13.71 -14.76 12.60
N LYS A 165 -13.99 -15.63 11.61
CA LYS A 165 -12.96 -16.07 10.66
C LYS A 165 -12.58 -14.97 9.67
N ASP A 166 -13.55 -14.15 9.25
CA ASP A 166 -13.30 -12.97 8.41
C ASP A 166 -12.40 -11.96 9.14
N GLU A 167 -12.75 -11.65 10.38
CA GLU A 167 -11.93 -10.81 11.28
C GLU A 167 -10.54 -11.41 11.51
N LEU A 168 -10.43 -12.73 11.70
CA LEU A 168 -9.13 -13.40 11.82
C LEU A 168 -8.30 -13.24 10.54
N CYS A 169 -8.92 -13.39 9.37
CA CYS A 169 -8.25 -13.24 8.09
C CYS A 169 -7.68 -11.82 7.92
N TYR A 170 -8.49 -10.80 8.21
CA TYR A 170 -8.07 -9.40 8.16
C TYR A 170 -6.96 -9.09 9.16
N ASN A 171 -7.10 -9.57 10.41
CA ASN A 171 -6.09 -9.37 11.44
C ASN A 171 -4.73 -10.01 11.08
N LEU A 172 -4.74 -11.24 10.54
CA LEU A 172 -3.52 -11.92 10.07
C LEU A 172 -2.85 -11.20 8.89
N GLU A 173 -3.64 -10.58 8.01
CA GLU A 173 -3.13 -9.74 6.92
C GLU A 173 -2.35 -8.53 7.48
N ILE A 174 -2.93 -7.81 8.46
CA ILE A 174 -2.28 -6.67 9.13
C ILE A 174 -1.00 -7.09 9.85
N GLU A 175 -1.03 -8.23 10.55
CA GLU A 175 0.15 -8.78 11.24
C GLU A 175 1.26 -9.24 10.25
N GLY A 176 0.93 -9.37 8.97
CA GLY A 176 1.83 -9.85 7.93
C GLY A 176 1.98 -11.37 7.88
N ASP A 177 1.16 -12.13 8.61
CA ASP A 177 1.08 -13.60 8.49
C ASP A 177 0.18 -14.00 7.31
N ILE A 178 0.58 -13.54 6.12
CA ILE A 178 -0.16 -13.72 4.86
C ILE A 178 -0.46 -15.19 4.57
N LYS A 179 0.42 -16.10 5.00
CA LYS A 179 0.22 -17.55 4.80
C LYS A 179 -1.01 -18.05 5.56
N LYS A 180 -1.14 -17.71 6.83
CA LYS A 180 -2.32 -18.10 7.61
C LYS A 180 -3.56 -17.36 7.15
N ALA A 181 -3.45 -16.09 6.77
CA ALA A 181 -4.57 -15.34 6.20
C ALA A 181 -5.14 -16.08 4.96
N ILE A 182 -4.28 -16.57 4.07
CA ILE A 182 -4.68 -17.38 2.91
C ILE A 182 -5.37 -18.68 3.34
N GLU A 183 -4.86 -19.38 4.36
CA GLU A 183 -5.49 -20.61 4.88
C GLU A 183 -6.92 -20.33 5.38
N VAL A 184 -7.10 -19.30 6.21
CA VAL A 184 -8.41 -18.89 6.74
C VAL A 184 -9.36 -18.43 5.63
N CYS A 185 -8.85 -17.65 4.66
CA CYS A 185 -9.64 -17.20 3.52
C CYS A 185 -10.15 -18.36 2.65
N ASN A 186 -9.33 -19.41 2.44
CA ASN A 186 -9.79 -20.61 1.74
C ASN A 186 -10.88 -21.36 2.54
N GLU A 187 -10.81 -21.40 3.87
CA GLU A 187 -11.90 -21.96 4.68
C GLU A 187 -13.20 -21.16 4.53
N LEU A 188 -13.13 -19.83 4.44
CA LEU A 188 -14.28 -18.96 4.18
C LEU A 188 -14.89 -19.25 2.80
N ILE A 189 -14.05 -19.41 1.77
CA ILE A 189 -14.47 -19.77 0.41
C ILE A 189 -15.11 -21.15 0.38
N ASP A 190 -14.56 -22.14 1.09
CA ASP A 190 -15.15 -23.49 1.17
C ASP A 190 -16.58 -23.47 1.73
N LYS A 191 -16.88 -22.52 2.62
CA LYS A 191 -18.21 -22.32 3.21
C LYS A 191 -19.12 -21.48 2.32
N ASN A 192 -18.58 -20.48 1.62
CA ASN A 192 -19.32 -19.64 0.69
C ASN A 192 -18.57 -19.44 -0.66
N PRO A 193 -18.64 -20.43 -1.57
CA PRO A 193 -17.82 -20.42 -2.80
C PRO A 193 -18.20 -19.35 -3.82
N TYR A 194 -19.34 -18.67 -3.64
CA TYR A 194 -19.85 -17.65 -4.54
C TYR A 194 -19.70 -16.22 -3.96
N SER A 195 -18.95 -16.08 -2.88
CA SER A 195 -18.62 -14.77 -2.29
C SER A 195 -17.58 -14.05 -3.15
N ASN A 196 -17.97 -12.95 -3.79
CA ASN A 196 -17.03 -12.08 -4.51
C ASN A 196 -15.94 -11.57 -3.56
N ASP A 197 -16.32 -11.10 -2.37
CA ASP A 197 -15.42 -10.51 -1.37
C ASP A 197 -14.31 -11.46 -0.92
N TYR A 198 -14.62 -12.76 -0.78
CA TYR A 198 -13.62 -13.75 -0.37
C TYR A 198 -12.64 -14.07 -1.50
N TRP A 199 -13.12 -14.20 -2.73
CA TRP A 199 -12.23 -14.37 -3.89
C TRP A 199 -11.36 -13.14 -4.14
N PHE A 200 -11.92 -11.94 -3.96
CA PHE A 200 -11.20 -10.68 -4.00
C PHE A 200 -10.09 -10.64 -2.94
N THR A 201 -10.42 -10.97 -1.69
CA THR A 201 -9.47 -11.01 -0.57
C THR A 201 -8.36 -12.02 -0.81
N LEU A 202 -8.70 -13.22 -1.29
CA LEU A 202 -7.71 -14.23 -1.65
C LEU A 202 -6.75 -13.74 -2.75
N GLY A 203 -7.29 -13.06 -3.77
CA GLY A 203 -6.48 -12.45 -4.84
C GLY A 203 -5.52 -11.38 -4.32
N ARG A 204 -6.00 -10.51 -3.41
CA ARG A 204 -5.18 -9.50 -2.73
C ARG A 204 -4.05 -10.14 -1.92
N LEU A 205 -4.36 -11.15 -1.11
CA LEU A 205 -3.37 -11.86 -0.28
C LEU A 205 -2.29 -12.54 -1.15
N TYR A 206 -2.68 -13.18 -2.26
CA TYR A 206 -1.70 -13.76 -3.18
C TYR A 206 -0.83 -12.69 -3.85
N SER A 207 -1.41 -11.55 -4.24
CA SER A 207 -0.66 -10.42 -4.79
C SER A 207 0.38 -9.87 -3.81
N ILE A 208 0.03 -9.72 -2.52
CA ILE A 208 0.96 -9.31 -1.46
C ILE A 208 2.09 -10.33 -1.28
N SER A 209 1.77 -11.63 -1.35
CA SER A 209 2.77 -12.70 -1.23
C SER A 209 3.67 -12.87 -2.47
N GLY A 210 3.37 -12.18 -3.57
CA GLY A 210 4.07 -12.28 -4.85
C GLY A 210 3.69 -13.49 -5.71
N ASP A 211 2.67 -14.28 -5.32
CA ASP A 211 2.14 -15.40 -6.10
C ASP A 211 1.10 -14.88 -7.11
N TYR A 212 1.58 -14.10 -8.08
CA TYR A 212 0.73 -13.37 -9.03
C TYR A 212 -0.14 -14.28 -9.90
N GLU A 213 0.30 -15.50 -10.20
CA GLU A 213 -0.49 -16.47 -10.97
C GLU A 213 -1.77 -16.84 -10.22
N LYS A 214 -1.67 -17.19 -8.93
CA LYS A 214 -2.85 -17.49 -8.11
C LYS A 214 -3.69 -16.26 -7.81
N ALA A 215 -3.07 -15.09 -7.70
CA ALA A 215 -3.81 -13.84 -7.58
C ALA A 215 -4.74 -13.63 -8.78
N ILE A 216 -4.23 -13.84 -10.01
CA ILE A 216 -5.02 -13.76 -11.24
C ILE A 216 -6.17 -14.77 -11.23
N GLU A 217 -5.92 -16.02 -10.85
CA GLU A 217 -6.98 -17.05 -10.75
C GLU A 217 -8.08 -16.65 -9.77
N ALA A 218 -7.73 -16.18 -8.58
CA ALA A 218 -8.69 -15.73 -7.57
C ALA A 218 -9.50 -14.52 -8.05
N PHE A 219 -8.85 -13.56 -8.71
CA PHE A 219 -9.54 -12.43 -9.33
C PHE A 219 -10.47 -12.85 -10.48
N ASP A 220 -10.13 -13.88 -11.26
CA ASP A 220 -11.02 -14.45 -12.27
C ASP A 220 -12.28 -15.07 -11.66
N PHE A 221 -12.17 -15.75 -10.51
CA PHE A 221 -13.32 -16.24 -9.77
C PHE A 221 -14.19 -15.10 -9.22
N ALA A 222 -13.57 -14.05 -8.68
CA ALA A 222 -14.30 -12.87 -8.20
C ALA A 222 -15.05 -12.18 -9.35
N LEU A 223 -14.40 -11.96 -10.50
CA LEU A 223 -15.02 -11.38 -11.71
C LEU A 223 -16.12 -12.25 -12.32
N THR A 224 -16.12 -13.56 -12.06
CA THR A 224 -17.22 -14.43 -12.46
C THR A 224 -18.49 -14.13 -11.65
N CYS A 225 -18.35 -13.60 -10.43
CA CYS A 225 -19.46 -13.21 -9.57
C CYS A 225 -19.98 -11.79 -9.90
N ASP A 226 -19.07 -10.85 -10.18
CA ASP A 226 -19.37 -9.49 -10.65
C ASP A 226 -18.33 -9.05 -11.69
N ASP A 227 -18.73 -8.98 -12.96
CA ASP A 227 -17.84 -8.63 -14.08
C ASP A 227 -17.71 -7.11 -14.31
N SER A 228 -18.44 -6.32 -13.52
CA SER A 228 -18.50 -4.86 -13.63
C SER A 228 -17.50 -4.12 -12.74
N ASP A 229 -16.84 -4.83 -11.83
CA ASP A 229 -15.86 -4.26 -10.90
C ASP A 229 -14.57 -3.83 -11.64
N GLU A 230 -14.46 -2.54 -11.92
CA GLU A 230 -13.29 -1.95 -12.57
C GLU A 230 -12.03 -2.02 -11.71
N GLU A 231 -12.16 -1.89 -10.38
CA GLU A 231 -11.01 -1.92 -9.46
C GLU A 231 -10.37 -3.30 -9.47
N LEU A 232 -11.20 -4.34 -9.44
CA LEU A 232 -10.75 -5.71 -9.51
C LEU A 232 -10.06 -6.02 -10.86
N LYS A 233 -10.58 -5.50 -11.98
CA LYS A 233 -9.91 -5.59 -13.28
C LYS A 233 -8.54 -4.92 -13.28
N ILE A 234 -8.39 -3.77 -12.62
CA ILE A 234 -7.11 -3.05 -12.51
C ILE A 234 -6.10 -3.88 -11.69
N LEU A 235 -6.51 -4.45 -10.56
CA LEU A 235 -5.65 -5.31 -9.74
C LEU A 235 -5.23 -6.58 -10.48
N LYS A 236 -6.14 -7.20 -11.23
CA LYS A 236 -5.81 -8.34 -12.10
C LYS A 236 -4.80 -7.95 -13.17
N ALA A 237 -4.98 -6.81 -13.84
CA ALA A 237 -4.06 -6.32 -14.86
C ALA A 237 -2.67 -5.98 -14.27
N TYR A 238 -2.64 -5.45 -13.04
CA TYR A 238 -1.39 -5.25 -12.30
C TYR A 238 -0.69 -6.59 -11.99
N CYS A 239 -1.42 -7.61 -11.54
CA CYS A 239 -0.84 -8.94 -11.32
C CYS A 239 -0.33 -9.56 -12.63
N LEU A 240 -1.04 -9.37 -13.75
CA LEU A 240 -0.58 -9.78 -15.07
C LEU A 240 0.72 -9.08 -15.46
N TYR A 241 0.84 -7.77 -15.19
CA TYR A 241 2.07 -7.01 -15.40
C TYR A 241 3.23 -7.53 -14.54
N MET A 242 2.99 -7.77 -13.25
CA MET A 242 4.01 -8.29 -12.33
C MET A 242 4.45 -9.72 -12.67
N ASN A 243 3.56 -10.50 -13.28
CA ASN A 243 3.85 -11.82 -13.83
C ASN A 243 4.38 -11.78 -15.29
N GLU A 244 4.86 -10.62 -15.75
CA GLU A 244 5.44 -10.37 -17.08
C GLU A 244 4.51 -10.67 -18.28
N ASN A 245 3.21 -10.86 -18.03
CA ASN A 245 2.18 -11.09 -19.06
C ASN A 245 1.62 -9.76 -19.59
N TYR A 246 2.50 -8.92 -20.15
CA TYR A 246 2.19 -7.54 -20.53
C TYR A 246 1.09 -7.43 -21.59
N GLU A 247 1.02 -8.34 -22.56
CA GLU A 247 -0.03 -8.34 -23.59
C GLU A 247 -1.42 -8.56 -22.98
N LYS A 248 -1.55 -9.51 -22.05
CA LYS A 248 -2.83 -9.76 -21.36
C LYS A 248 -3.20 -8.60 -20.44
N ALA A 249 -2.23 -7.98 -19.76
CA ALA A 249 -2.48 -6.79 -18.96
C ALA A 249 -3.05 -5.66 -19.83
N ILE A 250 -2.49 -5.44 -21.03
CA ILE A 250 -3.00 -4.49 -22.02
C ILE A 250 -4.43 -4.82 -22.44
N GLU A 251 -4.75 -6.09 -22.71
CA GLU A 251 -6.11 -6.51 -23.05
C GLU A 251 -7.11 -6.15 -21.95
N VAL A 252 -6.78 -6.47 -20.69
CA VAL A 252 -7.64 -6.16 -19.54
C VAL A 252 -7.80 -4.65 -19.34
N TYR A 253 -6.70 -3.87 -19.40
CA TYR A 253 -6.80 -2.41 -19.28
C TYR A 253 -7.67 -1.76 -20.36
N ASN A 254 -7.67 -2.30 -21.59
CA ASN A 254 -8.52 -1.79 -22.66
C ASN A 254 -10.00 -2.22 -22.53
N ASP A 255 -10.30 -3.27 -21.76
CA ASP A 255 -11.67 -3.75 -21.52
C ASP A 255 -12.43 -2.93 -20.45
N ILE A 256 -11.72 -2.17 -19.60
CA ILE A 256 -12.34 -1.37 -18.54
C ILE A 256 -13.25 -0.29 -19.14
N ALA A 257 -14.48 -0.16 -18.63
CA ALA A 257 -15.53 0.72 -19.14
C ALA A 257 -15.31 2.19 -18.73
N THR A 258 -14.31 2.82 -19.32
CA THR A 258 -13.71 4.07 -18.81
C THR A 258 -14.69 5.23 -18.57
N THR A 259 -14.77 5.68 -17.31
CA THR A 259 -14.98 7.09 -17.02
C THR A 259 -13.69 7.89 -17.32
N ASP A 260 -13.76 9.22 -17.41
CA ASP A 260 -12.56 10.04 -17.58
C ASP A 260 -11.58 9.87 -16.41
N GLU A 261 -12.10 9.67 -15.19
CA GLU A 261 -11.30 9.45 -13.99
C GLU A 261 -10.57 8.10 -14.02
N THR A 262 -11.28 7.01 -14.33
CA THR A 262 -10.67 5.68 -14.48
C THR A 262 -9.60 5.70 -15.59
N ARG A 263 -9.88 6.36 -16.72
CA ARG A 263 -8.94 6.49 -17.84
C ARG A 263 -7.64 7.15 -17.42
N ILE A 264 -7.71 8.25 -16.67
CA ILE A 264 -6.54 8.97 -16.14
C ILE A 264 -5.70 8.04 -15.27
N ARG A 265 -6.33 7.20 -14.45
CA ARG A 265 -5.64 6.28 -13.54
C ARG A 265 -4.95 5.11 -14.26
N ILE A 266 -5.59 4.51 -15.27
CA ILE A 266 -5.04 3.32 -15.96
C ILE A 266 -4.04 3.66 -17.09
N THR A 267 -4.09 4.88 -17.64
CA THR A 267 -3.26 5.26 -18.81
C THR A 267 -1.75 5.10 -18.54
N PRO A 268 -1.21 5.54 -17.39
CA PRO A 268 0.19 5.29 -17.05
C PRO A 268 0.56 3.80 -16.99
N LEU A 269 -0.30 2.97 -16.37
CA LEU A 269 -0.10 1.52 -16.22
C LEU A 269 -0.09 0.82 -17.59
N LEU A 270 -1.03 1.21 -18.46
CA LEU A 270 -1.10 0.71 -19.83
C LEU A 270 0.15 1.12 -20.64
N ALA A 271 0.60 2.36 -20.50
CA ALA A 271 1.81 2.83 -21.16
C ALA A 271 3.06 2.08 -20.67
N GLU A 272 3.13 1.77 -19.38
CA GLU A 272 4.23 0.99 -18.80
C GLU A 272 4.29 -0.42 -19.39
N CYS A 273 3.14 -1.08 -19.61
CA CYS A 273 3.09 -2.36 -20.33
C CYS A 273 3.68 -2.23 -21.74
N TYR A 274 3.34 -1.17 -22.49
CA TYR A 274 3.92 -0.91 -23.80
C TYR A 274 5.42 -0.63 -23.74
N VAL A 275 5.91 0.06 -22.71
CA VAL A 275 7.36 0.28 -22.48
C VAL A 275 8.08 -1.03 -22.26
N LYS A 276 7.51 -1.97 -21.48
CA LYS A 276 8.08 -3.31 -21.27
C LYS A 276 8.13 -4.15 -22.54
N LEU A 277 7.16 -3.96 -23.44
CA LEU A 277 7.15 -4.57 -24.77
C LEU A 277 7.95 -3.80 -25.82
N GLU A 278 8.75 -2.81 -25.40
CA GLU A 278 9.55 -1.93 -26.27
C GLU A 278 8.74 -1.20 -27.35
N ASN A 279 7.42 -1.08 -27.15
CA ASN A 279 6.52 -0.36 -28.04
C ASN A 279 6.45 1.12 -27.65
N TYR A 280 7.61 1.76 -27.71
CA TYR A 280 7.82 3.13 -27.22
C TYR A 280 6.93 4.16 -27.91
N GLU A 281 6.57 3.96 -29.17
CA GLU A 281 5.69 4.89 -29.90
C GLU A 281 4.25 4.88 -29.37
N LYS A 282 3.69 3.72 -29.06
CA LYS A 282 2.34 3.65 -28.47
C LYS A 282 2.32 4.21 -27.05
N ALA A 283 3.33 3.86 -26.25
CA ALA A 283 3.48 4.40 -24.90
C ALA A 283 3.60 5.93 -24.94
N TYR A 284 4.41 6.48 -25.85
CA TYR A 284 4.55 7.92 -26.05
C TYR A 284 3.21 8.61 -26.32
N VAL A 285 2.39 8.10 -27.24
CA VAL A 285 1.10 8.71 -27.58
C VAL A 285 0.18 8.78 -26.36
N LEU A 286 0.06 7.68 -25.62
CA LEU A 286 -0.76 7.62 -24.40
C LEU A 286 -0.30 8.62 -23.35
N LEU A 287 1.00 8.62 -23.04
CA LEU A 287 1.57 9.49 -22.02
C LEU A 287 1.54 10.97 -22.43
N LYS A 288 1.66 11.27 -23.73
CA LYS A 288 1.53 12.63 -24.26
C LYS A 288 0.14 13.20 -24.06
N GLU A 289 -0.89 12.39 -24.31
CA GLU A 289 -2.28 12.78 -24.09
C GLU A 289 -2.55 13.00 -22.60
N GLN A 290 -2.05 12.11 -21.75
CA GLN A 290 -2.13 12.22 -20.29
C GLN A 290 -1.54 13.54 -19.78
N LEU A 291 -0.30 13.87 -20.18
CA LEU A 291 0.39 15.09 -19.75
C LEU A 291 -0.29 16.38 -20.26
N LYS A 292 -1.04 16.33 -21.36
CA LYS A 292 -1.83 17.47 -21.86
C LYS A 292 -3.11 17.71 -21.06
N GLN A 293 -3.77 16.62 -20.64
CA GLN A 293 -5.02 16.70 -19.89
C GLN A 293 -4.77 17.04 -18.42
N ASN A 294 -3.66 16.55 -17.87
CA ASN A 294 -3.28 16.78 -16.49
C ASN A 294 -1.92 17.49 -16.40
N ASN A 295 -1.96 18.82 -16.23
CA ASN A 295 -0.76 19.67 -16.25
C ASN A 295 0.21 19.40 -15.08
N GLN A 296 -0.22 18.68 -14.03
CA GLN A 296 0.63 18.28 -12.90
C GLN A 296 0.23 16.88 -12.43
N LEU A 297 0.94 15.86 -12.90
CA LEU A 297 0.78 14.51 -12.36
C LEU A 297 1.50 14.41 -11.00
N GLU A 298 0.89 13.70 -10.06
CA GLU A 298 1.47 13.46 -8.73
C GLU A 298 2.62 12.43 -8.78
N ASP A 299 2.61 11.54 -9.77
CA ASP A 299 3.60 10.47 -9.89
C ASP A 299 4.71 10.80 -10.90
N SER A 300 5.95 10.74 -10.40
CA SER A 300 7.18 10.89 -11.19
C SER A 300 7.40 9.78 -12.23
N SER A 301 6.86 8.57 -12.02
CA SER A 301 7.05 7.41 -12.90
C SER A 301 6.56 7.71 -14.32
N THR A 302 5.46 8.45 -14.43
CA THR A 302 4.86 8.81 -15.71
C THR A 302 5.77 9.73 -16.52
N TYR A 303 6.39 10.72 -15.87
CA TYR A 303 7.37 11.59 -16.51
C TYR A 303 8.61 10.81 -16.95
N ILE A 304 9.11 9.91 -16.11
CA ILE A 304 10.28 9.07 -16.41
C ILE A 304 9.99 8.17 -17.62
N ASN A 305 8.84 7.50 -17.64
CA ASN A 305 8.42 6.67 -18.78
C ASN A 305 8.22 7.50 -20.05
N TYR A 306 7.67 8.72 -19.96
CA TYR A 306 7.55 9.62 -21.10
C TYR A 306 8.93 10.01 -21.66
N ILE A 307 9.84 10.45 -20.79
CA ILE A 307 11.22 10.82 -21.15
C ILE A 307 11.91 9.64 -21.85
N ARG A 308 11.80 8.43 -21.27
CA ARG A 308 12.32 7.21 -21.89
C ARG A 308 11.74 6.98 -23.28
N CYS A 309 10.43 7.07 -23.45
CA CYS A 309 9.79 6.90 -24.75
C CYS A 309 10.29 7.95 -25.76
N CYS A 310 10.47 9.21 -25.34
CA CYS A 310 11.03 10.26 -26.21
C CYS A 310 12.46 9.90 -26.66
N VAL A 311 13.34 9.50 -25.76
CA VAL A 311 14.73 9.11 -26.10
C VAL A 311 14.75 7.94 -27.08
N GLU A 312 14.02 6.87 -26.79
CA GLU A 312 13.98 5.66 -27.62
C GLU A 312 13.37 5.90 -29.02
N THR A 313 12.63 7.01 -29.18
CA THR A 313 12.02 7.41 -30.44
C THR A 313 12.73 8.59 -31.13
N GLY A 314 13.89 9.03 -30.60
CA GLY A 314 14.71 10.10 -31.17
C GLY A 314 14.14 11.51 -30.98
N ARG A 315 13.34 11.73 -29.93
CA ARG A 315 12.72 13.02 -29.57
C ARG A 315 13.48 13.70 -28.43
N ASP A 316 14.79 13.84 -28.59
CA ASP A 316 15.71 14.24 -27.51
C ASP A 316 15.46 15.65 -26.96
N GLU A 317 15.04 16.59 -27.81
CA GLU A 317 14.66 17.95 -27.39
C GLU A 317 13.45 17.92 -26.45
N GLU A 318 12.40 17.17 -26.83
CA GLU A 318 11.19 17.01 -26.01
C GLU A 318 11.49 16.27 -24.71
N ALA A 319 12.35 15.23 -24.76
CA ALA A 319 12.82 14.52 -23.57
C ALA A 319 13.52 15.48 -22.58
N SER A 320 14.39 16.35 -23.08
CA SER A 320 15.13 17.33 -22.28
C SER A 320 14.22 18.36 -21.65
N ASP A 321 13.25 18.90 -22.40
CA ASP A 321 12.27 19.86 -21.89
C ASP A 321 11.41 19.26 -20.76
N VAL A 322 10.91 18.04 -20.97
CA VAL A 322 10.10 17.36 -19.96
C VAL A 322 10.93 16.95 -18.75
N LEU A 323 12.18 16.55 -18.92
CA LEU A 323 13.10 16.28 -17.81
C LEU A 323 13.37 17.54 -16.96
N MET A 324 13.56 18.70 -17.60
CA MET A 324 13.68 19.97 -16.90
C MET A 324 12.40 20.31 -16.12
N GLN A 325 11.22 20.05 -16.67
CA GLN A 325 9.95 20.20 -15.96
C GLN A 325 9.85 19.23 -14.77
N ALA A 326 10.10 17.95 -14.98
CA ALA A 326 10.02 16.91 -13.96
C ALA A 326 10.99 17.18 -12.79
N SER A 327 12.19 17.69 -13.06
CA SER A 327 13.17 18.05 -12.01
C SER A 327 12.76 19.23 -11.12
N LYS A 328 11.81 20.06 -11.57
CA LYS A 328 11.20 21.13 -10.76
C LYS A 328 10.05 20.61 -9.91
N LEU A 329 9.25 19.69 -10.46
CA LEU A 329 8.12 19.07 -9.76
C LEU A 329 8.60 18.08 -8.68
N PHE A 330 9.65 17.32 -9.00
CA PHE A 330 10.20 16.27 -8.15
C PHE A 330 11.68 16.54 -7.83
N PRO A 331 11.99 17.61 -7.07
CA PRO A 331 13.36 18.09 -6.90
C PRO A 331 14.29 17.13 -6.14
N LYS A 332 13.71 16.12 -5.47
CA LYS A 332 14.41 15.08 -4.70
C LYS A 332 14.30 13.67 -5.31
N ASN A 333 13.62 13.51 -6.45
CA ASN A 333 13.48 12.17 -7.03
C ASN A 333 14.81 11.71 -7.63
N ILE A 334 15.28 10.55 -7.17
CA ILE A 334 16.61 10.00 -7.49
C ILE A 334 16.75 9.74 -8.99
N ARG A 335 15.74 9.11 -9.60
CA ARG A 335 15.78 8.75 -11.03
C ARG A 335 15.79 10.00 -11.92
N ILE A 336 14.96 10.99 -11.60
CA ILE A 336 14.91 12.27 -12.34
C ILE A 336 16.23 13.03 -12.22
N LEU A 337 16.82 13.10 -11.02
CA LEU A 337 18.11 13.76 -10.82
C LEU A 337 19.26 13.03 -11.54
N SER A 338 19.23 11.69 -11.57
CA SER A 338 20.18 10.87 -12.32
C SER A 338 20.08 11.13 -13.83
N LEU A 339 18.86 11.09 -14.40
CA LEU A 339 18.63 11.43 -15.80
C LEU A 339 19.10 12.85 -16.11
N LEU A 340 18.81 13.83 -15.25
CA LEU A 340 19.22 15.21 -15.43
C LEU A 340 20.75 15.37 -15.44
N ALA A 341 21.45 14.69 -14.54
CA ALA A 341 22.92 14.71 -14.50
C ALA A 341 23.53 14.11 -15.78
N LEU A 342 22.97 13.01 -16.27
CA LEU A 342 23.40 12.37 -17.53
C LEU A 342 23.16 13.27 -18.74
N THR A 343 21.98 13.88 -18.86
CA THR A 343 21.68 14.80 -19.97
C THR A 343 22.60 16.02 -19.97
N TYR A 344 22.92 16.59 -18.79
CA TYR A 344 23.90 17.68 -18.74
C TYR A 344 25.32 17.23 -19.11
N LEU A 345 25.69 15.99 -18.79
CA LEU A 345 26.98 15.43 -19.18
C LEU A 345 27.09 15.28 -20.70
N GLU A 346 26.08 14.70 -21.35
CA GLU A 346 26.02 14.51 -22.80
C GLU A 346 26.09 15.85 -23.54
N ASN A 347 25.45 16.88 -22.98
CA ASN A 347 25.48 18.24 -23.52
C ASN A 347 26.79 19.00 -23.21
N GLY A 348 27.70 18.44 -22.40
CA GLY A 348 28.95 19.09 -21.98
C GLY A 348 28.79 20.18 -20.92
N ASP A 349 27.62 20.31 -20.30
CA ASP A 349 27.30 21.28 -19.24
C ASP A 349 27.84 20.80 -17.87
N GLU A 350 29.15 20.71 -17.72
CA GLU A 350 29.80 20.08 -16.55
C GLU A 350 29.38 20.67 -15.20
N HIS A 351 29.17 21.98 -15.13
CA HIS A 351 28.74 22.63 -13.88
C HIS A 351 27.35 22.18 -13.45
N LYS A 352 26.39 22.09 -14.39
CA LYS A 352 25.03 21.67 -14.08
C LYS A 352 24.96 20.17 -13.80
N ALA A 353 25.78 19.37 -14.48
CA ALA A 353 25.92 17.95 -14.19
C ALA A 353 26.40 17.73 -12.75
N MET A 354 27.38 18.52 -12.29
CA MET A 354 27.86 18.47 -10.90
C MET A 354 26.76 18.85 -9.91
N GLU A 355 26.05 19.96 -10.14
CA GLU A 355 24.94 20.40 -9.28
C GLU A 355 23.82 19.35 -9.17
N ALA A 356 23.39 18.77 -10.31
CA ALA A 356 22.40 17.70 -10.33
C ALA A 356 22.86 16.46 -9.56
N THR A 357 24.14 16.12 -9.70
CA THR A 357 24.77 14.99 -8.99
C THR A 357 24.85 15.25 -7.48
N GLU A 358 25.17 16.45 -7.02
CA GLU A 358 25.16 16.81 -5.59
C GLU A 358 23.76 16.76 -4.98
N ARG A 359 22.74 17.19 -5.74
CA ARG A 359 21.33 17.06 -5.34
C ARG A 359 20.91 15.59 -5.25
N LEU A 360 21.33 14.77 -6.21
CA LEU A 360 21.11 13.32 -6.21
C LEU A 360 21.68 12.69 -4.94
N PHE A 361 22.89 13.07 -4.54
CA PHE A 361 23.51 12.58 -3.30
C PHE A 361 22.73 12.98 -2.06
N THR A 362 22.30 14.24 -2.00
CA THR A 362 21.52 14.74 -0.86
C THR A 362 20.18 14.00 -0.74
N ALA A 363 19.53 13.69 -1.87
CA ALA A 363 18.30 12.92 -1.89
C ALA A 363 18.53 11.48 -1.41
N LEU A 364 19.57 10.82 -1.91
CA LEU A 364 19.90 9.43 -1.56
C LEU A 364 20.24 9.21 -0.09
N ASP A 365 20.89 10.18 0.56
CA ASP A 365 21.19 10.10 2.00
C ASP A 365 19.93 10.28 2.87
N GLN A 366 18.82 10.75 2.30
CA GLN A 366 17.53 10.93 2.99
C GLN A 366 16.55 9.77 2.79
N VAL A 367 16.87 8.79 1.93
CA VAL A 367 15.99 7.64 1.67
C VAL A 367 16.33 6.49 2.61
N GLU A 368 15.38 6.17 3.51
CA GLU A 368 15.50 5.07 4.47
C GLU A 368 15.24 3.70 3.83
N ASP A 369 14.33 3.63 2.86
CA ASP A 369 13.95 2.40 2.14
C ASP A 369 14.28 2.52 0.66
N LYS A 370 15.31 1.79 0.20
CA LYS A 370 15.92 1.97 -1.13
C LYS A 370 15.42 0.90 -2.08
N GLN A 371 14.86 1.31 -3.22
CA GLN A 371 14.38 0.36 -4.22
C GLN A 371 15.50 -0.10 -5.17
N GLN A 372 15.28 -1.24 -5.84
CA GLN A 372 16.24 -1.80 -6.82
C GLN A 372 16.65 -0.77 -7.90
N GLU A 373 15.70 0.06 -8.33
CA GLU A 373 15.90 1.09 -9.35
C GLU A 373 16.70 2.31 -8.86
N ASP A 374 16.75 2.53 -7.54
CA ASP A 374 17.61 3.54 -6.92
C ASP A 374 19.10 3.11 -7.00
N PHE A 375 19.37 1.80 -6.98
CA PHE A 375 20.74 1.27 -7.09
C PHE A 375 21.31 1.37 -8.50
N GLU A 376 20.49 1.22 -9.54
CA GLU A 376 20.89 1.51 -10.93
C GLU A 376 21.26 2.99 -11.09
N SER A 377 20.48 3.88 -10.48
CA SER A 377 20.73 5.33 -10.47
C SER A 377 22.02 5.68 -9.70
N LEU A 378 22.27 5.00 -8.57
CA LEU A 378 23.50 5.10 -7.78
C LEU A 378 24.75 4.63 -8.56
N TYR A 379 24.62 3.53 -9.29
CA TYR A 379 25.70 3.00 -10.13
C TYR A 379 26.11 4.00 -11.20
N ARG A 380 25.15 4.60 -11.92
CA ARG A 380 25.41 5.63 -12.94
C ARG A 380 26.08 6.88 -12.35
N ALA A 381 25.65 7.31 -11.16
CA ALA A 381 26.30 8.40 -10.44
C ALA A 381 27.76 8.07 -10.04
N GLY A 382 28.02 6.82 -9.63
CA GLY A 382 29.37 6.32 -9.38
C GLY A 382 30.26 6.37 -10.63
N GLN A 383 29.71 5.99 -11.79
CA GLN A 383 30.40 6.09 -13.08
C GLN A 383 30.77 7.54 -13.41
N TYR A 384 29.86 8.50 -13.20
CA TYR A 384 30.14 9.92 -13.39
C TYR A 384 31.28 10.42 -12.50
N LEU A 385 31.26 10.11 -11.20
CA LEU A 385 32.32 10.53 -10.27
C LEU A 385 33.67 9.92 -10.64
N PHE A 386 33.68 8.66 -11.08
CA PHE A 386 34.89 8.01 -11.58
C PHE A 386 35.45 8.74 -12.81
N MET A 387 34.61 9.09 -13.78
CA MET A 387 35.03 9.86 -14.97
C MET A 387 35.56 11.25 -14.63
N LYS A 388 35.05 11.90 -13.58
CA LYS A 388 35.54 13.20 -13.09
C LYS A 388 36.78 13.11 -12.21
N GLY A 389 37.21 11.91 -11.84
CA GLY A 389 38.37 11.68 -10.99
C GLY A 389 38.09 11.75 -9.48
N ASP A 390 36.82 11.91 -9.08
CA ASP A 390 36.37 11.82 -7.67
C ASP A 390 36.25 10.34 -7.25
N ILE A 391 37.37 9.61 -7.38
CA ILE A 391 37.45 8.15 -7.26
C ILE A 391 36.97 7.65 -5.88
N ASP A 392 37.28 8.38 -4.80
CA ASP A 392 36.88 8.00 -3.45
C ASP A 392 35.36 7.97 -3.26
N LYS A 393 34.67 8.97 -3.83
CA LYS A 393 33.19 9.02 -3.79
C LYS A 393 32.60 7.95 -4.72
N ALA A 394 33.18 7.73 -5.90
CA ALA A 394 32.73 6.68 -6.81
C ALA A 394 32.76 5.30 -6.13
N LEU A 395 33.86 4.98 -5.43
CA LEU A 395 34.01 3.74 -4.67
C LEU A 395 33.00 3.61 -3.51
N GLN A 396 32.65 4.71 -2.85
CA GLN A 396 31.63 4.70 -1.79
C GLN A 396 30.26 4.27 -2.35
N TYR A 397 29.89 4.77 -3.54
CA TYR A 397 28.62 4.40 -4.17
C TYR A 397 28.61 3.00 -4.72
N TYR A 398 29.69 2.59 -5.39
CA TYR A 398 29.77 1.21 -5.86
C TYR A 398 29.66 0.20 -4.72
N LYS A 399 30.19 0.51 -3.53
CA LYS A 399 29.98 -0.31 -2.32
C LYS A 399 28.51 -0.35 -1.90
N LYS A 400 27.85 0.80 -1.80
CA LYS A 400 26.40 0.86 -1.46
C LYS A 400 25.55 0.06 -2.44
N VAL A 401 25.87 0.14 -3.74
CA VAL A 401 25.20 -0.63 -4.80
C VAL A 401 25.44 -2.12 -4.64
N LEU A 402 26.69 -2.54 -4.44
CA LEU A 402 27.06 -3.95 -4.29
C LEU A 402 26.50 -4.58 -3.01
N GLU A 403 26.42 -3.83 -1.91
CA GLU A 403 25.81 -4.30 -0.65
C GLU A 403 24.31 -4.60 -0.82
N ALA A 404 23.61 -3.83 -1.65
CA ALA A 404 22.18 -3.98 -1.85
C ALA A 404 21.80 -4.92 -3.00
N ASN A 405 22.59 -4.90 -4.07
CA ASN A 405 22.42 -5.79 -5.21
C ASN A 405 23.78 -6.45 -5.58
N PRO A 406 24.14 -7.56 -4.89
CA PRO A 406 25.39 -8.25 -5.13
C PRO A 406 25.54 -8.78 -6.56
N GLU A 407 24.43 -9.07 -7.24
CA GLU A 407 24.38 -9.64 -8.59
C GLU A 407 24.33 -8.56 -9.69
N MET A 408 24.48 -7.29 -9.33
CA MET A 408 24.43 -6.21 -10.32
C MET A 408 25.58 -6.34 -11.33
N PRO A 409 25.30 -6.42 -12.65
CA PRO A 409 26.31 -6.66 -13.66
C PRO A 409 27.43 -5.62 -13.66
N TYR A 410 28.66 -6.06 -13.94
CA TYR A 410 29.85 -5.20 -14.09
C TYR A 410 30.29 -4.45 -12.82
N MET A 411 29.64 -4.62 -11.67
CA MET A 411 29.98 -3.89 -10.44
C MET A 411 31.42 -4.13 -9.98
N HIS A 412 31.84 -5.40 -9.96
CA HIS A 412 33.21 -5.76 -9.62
C HIS A 412 34.23 -5.20 -10.62
N LEU A 413 33.88 -5.12 -11.90
CA LEU A 413 34.74 -4.54 -12.94
C LEU A 413 34.93 -3.03 -12.71
N HIS A 414 33.85 -2.29 -12.47
CA HIS A 414 33.92 -0.85 -12.22
C HIS A 414 34.64 -0.50 -10.90
N MET A 415 34.44 -1.30 -9.85
CA MET A 415 35.20 -1.16 -8.61
C MET A 415 36.69 -1.45 -8.83
N ALA A 416 37.03 -2.48 -9.61
CA ALA A 416 38.42 -2.76 -9.96
C ALA A 416 39.05 -1.57 -10.72
N MET A 417 38.37 -1.02 -11.73
CA MET A 417 38.86 0.16 -12.46
C MET A 417 39.06 1.37 -11.54
N ALA A 418 38.13 1.62 -10.62
CA ALA A 418 38.23 2.69 -9.64
C ALA A 418 39.42 2.49 -8.68
N TYR A 419 39.62 1.27 -8.15
CA TYR A 419 40.78 0.98 -7.30
C TYR A 419 42.11 1.04 -8.04
N LEU A 420 42.14 0.65 -9.32
CA LEU A 420 43.31 0.79 -10.18
C LEU A 420 43.68 2.26 -10.37
N ALA A 421 42.70 3.12 -10.68
CA ALA A 421 42.92 4.56 -10.81
C ALA A 421 43.39 5.22 -9.50
N LYS A 422 42.94 4.69 -8.35
CA LYS A 422 43.40 5.10 -7.01
C LYS A 422 44.81 4.59 -6.68
N GLY A 423 45.34 3.61 -7.42
CA GLY A 423 46.59 2.92 -7.11
C GLY A 423 46.50 1.88 -5.99
N ASP A 424 45.29 1.51 -5.57
CA ASP A 424 45.05 0.49 -4.54
C ASP A 424 45.04 -0.92 -5.17
N MET A 425 46.25 -1.44 -5.35
CA MET A 425 46.47 -2.73 -6.01
C MET A 425 45.88 -3.94 -5.28
N LYS A 426 45.66 -3.81 -3.97
CA LYS A 426 45.10 -4.89 -3.15
C LYS A 426 43.62 -5.08 -3.49
N HIS A 427 42.84 -4.02 -3.39
CA HIS A 427 41.40 -4.08 -3.66
C HIS A 427 41.11 -4.22 -5.16
N PHE A 428 41.95 -3.64 -6.04
CA PHE A 428 41.89 -3.92 -7.48
C PHE A 428 41.91 -5.43 -7.76
N SER A 429 42.91 -6.14 -7.20
CA SER A 429 43.07 -7.58 -7.43
C SER A 429 41.90 -8.41 -6.87
N GLU A 430 41.30 -7.94 -5.77
CA GLU A 430 40.16 -8.59 -5.12
C GLU A 430 38.89 -8.51 -5.96
N HIS A 431 38.54 -7.32 -6.46
CA HIS A 431 37.36 -7.13 -7.30
C HIS A 431 37.57 -7.69 -8.71
N TYR A 432 38.77 -7.56 -9.28
CA TYR A 432 39.05 -8.11 -10.61
C TYR A 432 38.89 -9.64 -10.66
N ARG A 433 39.26 -10.36 -9.59
CA ARG A 433 39.04 -11.82 -9.47
C ARG A 433 37.56 -12.23 -9.46
N GLN A 434 36.69 -11.33 -9.04
CA GLN A 434 35.24 -11.54 -9.00
C GLN A 434 34.56 -11.13 -10.31
N THR A 435 35.30 -10.51 -11.24
CA THR A 435 34.78 -10.20 -12.58
C THR A 435 34.93 -11.43 -13.47
N SER A 436 33.82 -11.90 -14.05
CA SER A 436 33.88 -13.04 -14.96
C SER A 436 34.54 -12.68 -16.30
N PRO A 437 35.21 -13.63 -16.97
CA PRO A 437 35.74 -13.40 -18.32
C PRO A 437 34.67 -12.99 -19.34
N GLU A 438 33.45 -13.49 -19.20
CA GLU A 438 32.32 -13.18 -20.09
C GLU A 438 31.84 -11.74 -19.91
N GLU A 439 31.69 -11.28 -18.66
CA GLU A 439 31.37 -9.87 -18.38
C GLU A 439 32.44 -8.93 -18.93
N LEU A 440 33.72 -9.25 -18.76
CA LEU A 440 34.80 -8.44 -19.30
C LEU A 440 34.75 -8.34 -20.84
N LEU A 441 34.48 -9.47 -21.51
CA LEU A 441 34.34 -9.52 -22.97
C LEU A 441 33.10 -8.74 -23.46
N ASN A 442 31.96 -8.89 -22.78
CA ASN A 442 30.75 -8.14 -23.07
C ASN A 442 30.94 -6.64 -22.88
N TYR A 443 31.62 -6.23 -21.82
CA TYR A 443 31.95 -4.83 -21.55
C TYR A 443 32.80 -4.24 -22.68
N LEU A 444 33.88 -4.93 -23.09
CA LEU A 444 34.75 -4.50 -24.20
C LEU A 444 34.01 -4.41 -25.54
N LYS A 445 33.10 -5.36 -25.80
CA LYS A 445 32.24 -5.36 -26.99
C LYS A 445 31.31 -4.15 -27.02
N ASN A 446 30.67 -3.86 -25.90
CA ASN A 446 29.76 -2.73 -25.77
C ASN A 446 30.49 -1.39 -25.89
N ALA A 447 31.77 -1.33 -25.49
CA ALA A 447 32.65 -0.19 -25.70
C ALA A 447 33.16 -0.04 -27.15
N GLY A 448 32.78 -0.93 -28.07
CA GLY A 448 33.20 -0.87 -29.48
C GLY A 448 34.67 -1.22 -29.73
N LEU A 449 35.35 -1.83 -28.76
CA LEU A 449 36.75 -2.24 -28.88
C LEU A 449 36.85 -3.60 -29.58
N SER A 450 37.65 -3.70 -30.66
CA SER A 450 37.92 -4.97 -31.34
C SER A 450 38.93 -5.82 -30.57
N TYR A 451 38.58 -7.08 -30.30
CA TYR A 451 39.36 -8.02 -29.48
C TYR A 451 39.74 -9.31 -30.22
N GLU A 452 39.78 -9.30 -31.56
CA GLU A 452 40.10 -10.49 -32.41
C GLU A 452 41.47 -11.16 -32.10
N GLY A 453 42.34 -10.54 -31.28
CA GLY A 453 43.59 -11.16 -30.77
C GLY A 453 43.64 -11.47 -29.27
N ILE A 454 42.60 -11.11 -28.50
CA ILE A 454 42.55 -11.24 -27.03
C ILE A 454 41.84 -12.54 -26.61
N VAL A 455 40.93 -13.04 -27.44
CA VAL A 455 40.12 -14.25 -27.20
C VAL A 455 40.98 -15.49 -26.90
N GLU A 456 42.14 -15.66 -27.56
CA GLU A 456 43.06 -16.77 -27.28
C GLU A 456 43.76 -16.68 -25.91
N ARG A 457 43.91 -15.48 -25.34
CA ARG A 457 44.56 -15.28 -24.02
C ARG A 457 43.57 -15.32 -22.84
N ILE A 458 42.38 -14.75 -23.00
CA ILE A 458 41.36 -14.71 -21.94
C ILE A 458 40.58 -16.03 -21.86
N GLY A 459 40.38 -16.72 -22.98
CA GLY A 459 39.62 -17.98 -23.04
C GLY A 459 40.29 -19.19 -22.39
N SER A 460 41.50 -19.06 -21.83
CA SER A 460 42.19 -20.20 -21.19
C SER A 460 42.94 -19.90 -19.89
N LYS A 461 43.16 -18.63 -19.50
CA LYS A 461 43.82 -18.28 -18.22
C LYS A 461 43.33 -16.94 -17.66
N HIS A 462 43.02 -16.94 -16.37
CA HIS A 462 42.90 -15.70 -15.58
C HIS A 462 44.24 -14.96 -15.63
N ILE A 463 44.26 -13.74 -16.17
CA ILE A 463 45.49 -12.95 -16.29
C ILE A 463 45.84 -12.43 -14.88
N PRO A 464 47.07 -12.67 -14.37
CA PRO A 464 47.46 -12.16 -13.07
C PRO A 464 47.37 -10.63 -13.03
N PRO A 465 46.82 -10.03 -11.95
CA PRO A 465 46.69 -8.58 -11.80
C PRO A 465 47.99 -7.80 -12.07
N GLU A 466 49.13 -8.41 -11.75
CA GLU A 466 50.48 -7.85 -11.92
C GLU A 466 50.89 -7.67 -13.39
N ASP A 467 50.36 -8.49 -14.30
CA ASP A 467 50.70 -8.45 -15.73
C ASP A 467 49.81 -7.46 -16.50
N LEU A 468 48.56 -7.24 -16.05
CA LEU A 468 47.69 -6.17 -16.54
C LEU A 468 48.23 -4.78 -16.20
N VAL A 469 48.79 -4.59 -15.01
CA VAL A 469 49.41 -3.32 -14.61
C VAL A 469 50.66 -3.01 -15.44
N LYS A 470 51.44 -4.01 -15.81
CA LYS A 470 52.61 -3.83 -16.70
C LYS A 470 52.20 -3.42 -18.12
N GLU A 471 51.05 -3.86 -18.59
CA GLU A 471 50.45 -3.43 -19.86
C GLU A 471 49.89 -2.01 -19.75
N PHE A 472 49.08 -1.71 -18.72
CA PHE A 472 48.50 -0.39 -18.47
C PHE A 472 49.59 0.70 -18.31
N LEU A 473 50.65 0.44 -17.55
CA LEU A 473 51.78 1.37 -17.38
C LEU A 473 52.67 1.52 -18.64
N LYS A 474 52.56 0.60 -19.60
CA LYS A 474 53.27 0.69 -20.89
C LYS A 474 52.48 1.48 -21.94
N ASN A 475 51.16 1.55 -21.80
CA ASN A 475 50.29 2.29 -22.70
C ASN A 475 50.36 3.78 -22.34
N LYS A 476 51.03 4.59 -23.18
CA LYS A 476 51.25 6.03 -22.91
C LYS A 476 50.04 6.91 -23.20
N ASP A 477 49.04 6.36 -23.88
CA ASP A 477 47.77 7.02 -24.13
C ASP A 477 46.75 6.40 -23.18
N ASN A 478 46.45 7.10 -22.08
CA ASN A 478 45.51 6.69 -21.00
C ASN A 478 44.03 6.56 -21.46
N ASN A 479 43.78 6.21 -22.73
CA ASN A 479 42.45 6.30 -23.34
C ASN A 479 41.85 4.97 -23.83
N ASN A 480 42.45 3.82 -23.52
CA ASN A 480 41.82 2.51 -23.77
C ASN A 480 41.99 1.57 -22.58
#